data_AF-A0AAV7GD56-F1
#
_entry.id   AF-A0AAV7GD56-F1
#
_cell.length_a   1.000
_cell.length_b   1.000
_cell.length_c   1.000
_cell.angle_alpha   90.00
_cell.angle_beta   90.00
_cell.angle_gamma   90.00
#
_symmetry.space_group_name_H-M   'P 1'
#
loop_
_entity.id
_entity.type
_entity.pdbx_description
1 polymer ?
#
loop_
_entity_poly.entity_id
_entity_poly.type
_entity_poly.pdbx_seq_one_letter_code
_entity_poly.pdbx_strand_id
1 'polypeptide(L)'
;MGEFAEFRAWEELIPDALGLIFRNLPLQEILSVVPRVCKSWSRAVSGPYCWQEIDLEEWSRRVEPEQIERMLHLLVRRSSGYCRRLAVSGVPNDSILSFIAD
;
A
#
# COMPACT_ATOMS: atom_id res chain seq x y z
N MET A 1 22.40 36.83 8.57
CA MET A 1 21.11 36.72 7.85
C MET A 1 21.07 35.29 7.34
N GLY A 2 20.45 34.39 8.09
CA GLY A 2 20.41 32.98 7.70
C GLY A 2 19.53 32.83 6.47
N GLU A 3 20.04 32.15 5.45
CA GLU A 3 19.23 31.67 4.33
C GLU A 3 18.04 30.92 4.92
N PHE A 4 16.82 31.45 4.76
CA PHE A 4 15.63 30.66 4.96
C PHE A 4 15.71 29.57 3.89
N ALA A 5 16.15 28.38 4.29
CA ALA A 5 15.99 27.20 3.46
C ALA A 5 14.52 27.17 3.05
N GLU A 6 14.26 27.38 1.76
CA GLU A 6 12.92 27.42 1.21
C GLU A 6 12.34 26.02 1.44
N PHE A 7 11.50 25.88 2.48
CA PHE A 7 10.91 24.61 2.85
C PHE A 7 9.94 24.19 1.74
N ARG A 8 10.41 23.35 0.82
CA ARG A 8 9.55 22.79 -0.23
C ARG A 8 8.48 21.93 0.40
N ALA A 9 7.25 22.13 -0.02
CA ALA A 9 6.13 21.37 0.51
C ALA A 9 6.21 19.92 0.00
N TRP A 10 5.98 18.94 0.88
CA TRP A 10 5.98 17.52 0.51
C TRP A 10 4.99 17.20 -0.61
N GLU A 11 3.88 17.95 -0.70
CA GLU A 11 2.87 17.76 -1.74
C GLU A 11 3.31 18.16 -3.15
N GLU A 12 4.40 18.92 -3.29
CA GLU A 12 5.00 19.31 -4.58
C GLU A 12 5.94 18.24 -5.15
N LEU A 13 6.26 17.21 -4.37
CA LEU A 13 7.04 16.08 -4.86
C LEU A 13 6.27 15.33 -5.96
N ILE A 14 7.01 14.82 -6.94
CA ILE A 14 6.43 13.96 -7.97
C ILE A 14 5.78 12.72 -7.32
N PRO A 15 4.63 12.24 -7.82
CA PRO A 15 3.90 11.13 -7.20
C PRO A 15 4.75 9.87 -6.98
N ASP A 16 5.68 9.60 -7.89
CA ASP A 16 6.60 8.47 -7.84
C ASP A 16 7.52 8.53 -6.62
N ALA A 17 8.08 9.71 -6.33
CA ALA A 17 8.93 9.92 -5.16
C ALA A 17 8.13 9.78 -3.86
N LEU A 18 6.91 10.33 -3.82
CA LEU A 18 5.99 10.14 -2.70
C LEU A 18 5.66 8.67 -2.48
N GLY A 19 5.36 7.92 -3.55
CA GLY A 19 5.08 6.49 -3.46
C GLY A 19 6.27 5.69 -2.93
N LEU A 20 7.49 6.01 -3.35
CA LEU A 20 8.72 5.38 -2.83
C LEU A 20 9.01 5.71 -1.37
N ILE A 21 8.50 6.83 -0.86
CA ILE A 21 8.56 7.17 0.57
C ILE A 21 7.48 6.38 1.31
N PHE A 22 6.22 6.46 0.85
CA PHE A 22 5.07 5.84 1.51
C PHE A 22 5.15 4.33 1.61
N ARG A 23 5.81 3.64 0.68
CA ARG A 23 6.02 2.18 0.79
C ARG A 23 6.79 1.75 2.05
N ASN A 24 7.48 2.68 2.73
CA ASN A 24 8.17 2.39 3.99
C ASN A 24 7.27 2.58 5.21
N LEU A 25 6.00 2.98 5.02
CA LEU A 25 5.02 3.09 6.08
C LEU A 25 4.27 1.77 6.25
N PRO A 26 3.72 1.49 7.44
CA PRO A 26 2.85 0.34 7.65
C PRO A 26 1.67 0.35 6.68
N LEU A 27 1.28 -0.82 6.18
CA LEU A 27 0.18 -0.96 5.23
C LEU A 27 -1.12 -0.27 5.71
N GLN A 28 -1.40 -0.33 7.02
CA GLN A 28 -2.54 0.35 7.62
C GLN A 28 -2.50 1.86 7.41
N GLU A 29 -1.31 2.48 7.53
CA GLU A 29 -1.16 3.92 7.31
C GLU A 29 -1.33 4.28 5.84
N ILE A 30 -0.77 3.50 4.92
CA ILE A 30 -0.95 3.66 3.47
C ILE A 30 -2.44 3.58 3.10
N LEU A 31 -3.21 2.70 3.75
CA LEU A 31 -4.65 2.52 3.48
C LEU A 31 -5.52 3.63 4.09
N SER A 32 -5.18 4.12 5.28
CA SER A 32 -6.12 4.91 6.10
C SER A 32 -5.68 6.34 6.41
N VAL A 33 -4.38 6.60 6.52
CA VAL A 33 -3.83 7.89 6.95
C VAL A 33 -3.34 8.68 5.74
N VAL A 34 -2.40 8.11 4.98
CA VAL A 34 -1.71 8.80 3.87
C VAL A 34 -2.69 9.39 2.84
N PRO A 35 -3.74 8.68 2.38
CA PRO A 35 -4.68 9.23 1.39
C PRO A 35 -5.55 10.38 1.91
N ARG A 36 -5.57 10.59 3.23
CA ARG A 36 -6.39 11.62 3.90
C ARG A 36 -5.61 12.90 4.20
N VAL A 37 -4.29 12.91 4.03
CA VAL A 37 -3.45 14.09 4.30
C VAL A 37 -3.76 15.22 3.31
N CYS A 38 -3.63 14.96 2.01
CA CYS A 38 -4.02 15.89 0.96
C CYS A 38 -4.31 15.16 -0.35
N LYS A 39 -4.83 15.89 -1.36
CA LYS A 39 -5.15 15.33 -2.68
C LYS A 39 -3.91 14.76 -3.39
N SER A 40 -2.75 15.41 -3.26
CA SER A 40 -1.50 14.95 -3.88
C SER A 40 -1.09 13.58 -3.34
N TRP A 41 -1.15 13.40 -2.02
CA TRP A 41 -0.82 12.14 -1.36
C TRP A 41 -1.83 11.04 -1.70
N SER A 42 -3.12 11.35 -1.76
CA SER A 42 -4.15 10.43 -2.22
C SER A 42 -3.89 9.90 -3.64
N ARG A 43 -3.45 10.77 -4.55
CA ARG A 43 -3.07 10.39 -5.93
C ARG A 43 -1.81 9.52 -5.94
N ALA A 44 -0.79 9.86 -5.16
CA ALA A 44 0.43 9.06 -5.04
C ALA A 44 0.15 7.65 -4.51
N VAL A 45 -0.73 7.52 -3.50
CA VAL A 45 -1.17 6.22 -3.00
C VAL A 45 -1.99 5.46 -4.03
N SER A 46 -2.72 6.13 -4.92
CA SER A 46 -3.45 5.44 -6.00
C SER A 46 -2.53 4.99 -7.16
N GLY A 47 -1.25 5.40 -7.13
CA GLY A 47 -0.23 5.01 -8.08
C GLY A 47 0.41 3.65 -7.78
N PRO A 48 1.30 3.18 -8.66
CA PRO A 48 1.83 1.82 -8.62
C PRO A 48 2.75 1.56 -7.40
N TYR A 49 3.53 2.54 -6.97
CA TYR A 49 4.66 2.34 -6.06
C TYR A 49 4.27 1.90 -4.64
N CYS A 50 3.09 2.29 -4.15
CA CYS A 50 2.64 1.89 -2.81
C CYS A 50 2.18 0.43 -2.73
N TRP A 51 1.96 -0.24 -3.87
CA TRP A 51 1.33 -1.56 -3.92
C TRP A 51 2.19 -2.63 -4.58
N GLN A 52 3.47 -2.35 -4.86
CA GLN A 52 4.38 -3.33 -5.46
C GLN A 52 4.77 -4.44 -4.46
N GLU A 53 4.85 -4.09 -3.18
CA GLU A 53 5.24 -4.99 -2.11
C GLU A 53 4.20 -4.90 -1.00
N ILE A 54 3.41 -5.96 -0.82
CA ILE A 54 2.36 -6.05 0.20
C ILE A 54 2.78 -7.13 1.19
N ASP A 55 2.99 -6.73 2.44
CA ASP A 55 3.31 -7.63 3.53
C ASP A 55 2.15 -7.68 4.54
N LEU A 56 1.56 -8.87 4.66
CA LEU A 56 0.49 -9.22 5.58
C LEU A 56 0.95 -10.33 6.54
N GLU A 57 2.21 -10.73 6.57
CA GLU A 57 2.65 -11.97 7.22
C GLU A 57 2.37 -11.95 8.73
N GLU A 58 2.73 -10.87 9.42
CA GLU A 58 2.43 -10.74 10.86
C GLU A 58 0.95 -10.54 11.15
N TRP A 59 0.25 -9.77 10.30
CA TRP A 59 -1.16 -9.46 10.47
C TRP A 59 -2.03 -10.70 10.28
N SER A 60 -1.77 -11.47 9.23
CA SER A 60 -2.51 -12.69 8.86
C SER A 60 -2.45 -13.78 9.92
N ARG A 61 -1.38 -13.85 10.72
CA ARG A 61 -1.29 -14.80 11.85
C ARG A 61 -2.23 -14.50 13.02
N ARG A 62 -2.80 -13.28 13.08
CA ARG A 62 -3.57 -12.77 14.22
C ARG A 62 -5.06 -12.60 13.92
N VAL A 63 -5.51 -12.96 12.71
CA VAL A 63 -6.86 -12.71 12.21
C VAL A 63 -7.47 -13.99 11.64
N GLU A 64 -8.79 -14.01 11.56
CA GLU A 64 -9.52 -15.16 11.00
C GLU A 64 -9.34 -15.26 9.48
N PRO A 65 -9.36 -16.48 8.89
CA PRO A 65 -9.11 -16.67 7.47
C PRO A 65 -10.05 -15.88 6.55
N GLU A 66 -11.31 -15.66 6.94
CA GLU A 66 -12.27 -14.86 6.17
C GLU A 66 -11.87 -13.38 6.11
N GLN A 67 -11.19 -12.87 7.14
CA GLN A 67 -10.66 -11.51 7.13
C GLN A 67 -9.46 -11.40 6.18
N ILE A 68 -8.62 -12.43 6.13
CA ILE A 68 -7.50 -12.51 5.19
C ILE A 68 -8.00 -12.48 3.76
N GLU A 69 -8.99 -13.31 3.42
CA GLU A 69 -9.59 -13.36 2.08
C GLU A 69 -10.13 -11.99 1.63
N ARG A 70 -10.90 -11.32 2.49
CA ARG A 70 -11.44 -9.98 2.20
C ARG A 70 -10.33 -8.94 1.99
N MET A 71 -9.28 -9.01 2.80
CA MET A 71 -8.14 -8.10 2.69
C MET A 71 -7.36 -8.34 1.38
N LEU A 72 -7.14 -9.60 1.03
CA LEU A 72 -6.47 -9.98 -0.22
C LEU A 72 -7.25 -9.48 -1.44
N HIS A 73 -8.57 -9.69 -1.49
CA HIS A 73 -9.40 -9.16 -2.58
C HIS A 73 -9.31 -7.64 -2.70
N LEU A 74 -9.31 -6.92 -1.58
CA LEU A 74 -9.20 -5.46 -1.58
C LEU A 74 -7.83 -5.00 -2.10
N LEU A 75 -6.75 -5.61 -1.62
CA LEU A 75 -5.38 -5.20 -1.91
C LEU A 75 -4.94 -5.58 -3.32
N VAL A 76 -5.29 -6.78 -3.81
CA VAL A 76 -5.00 -7.18 -5.19
C VAL A 76 -5.68 -6.24 -6.17
N ARG A 77 -6.98 -5.95 -5.99
CA ARG A 77 -7.71 -4.99 -6.84
C ARG A 77 -7.09 -3.60 -6.77
N ARG A 78 -6.73 -3.15 -5.56
CA ARG A 78 -6.11 -1.84 -5.35
C ARG A 78 -4.73 -1.75 -6.00
N SER A 79 -3.98 -2.84 -6.03
CA SER A 79 -2.67 -2.91 -6.67
C SER A 79 -2.73 -2.74 -8.18
N SER A 80 -3.90 -2.92 -8.82
CA SER A 80 -4.12 -2.70 -10.26
C SER A 80 -3.07 -3.39 -11.16
N GLY A 81 -2.65 -4.60 -10.79
CA GLY A 81 -1.65 -5.38 -11.53
C GLY A 81 -0.20 -5.00 -11.27
N TYR A 82 0.08 -4.07 -10.36
CA TYR A 82 1.45 -3.65 -10.02
C TYR A 82 2.07 -4.45 -8.87
N CYS A 83 1.32 -5.34 -8.21
CA CYS A 83 1.84 -6.18 -7.14
C CYS A 83 2.92 -7.14 -7.65
N ARG A 84 4.10 -7.10 -7.05
CA ARG A 84 5.25 -7.97 -7.39
C ARG A 84 5.61 -8.93 -6.27
N ARG A 85 5.37 -8.53 -5.02
CA ARG A 85 5.57 -9.37 -3.83
C ARG A 85 4.35 -9.27 -2.93
N LEU A 86 3.79 -10.42 -2.59
CA LEU A 86 2.74 -10.57 -1.59
C LEU A 86 3.21 -11.59 -0.54
N ALA A 87 3.32 -11.18 0.71
CA ALA A 87 3.62 -12.06 1.84
C ALA A 87 2.37 -12.22 2.71
N VAL A 88 1.90 -13.45 2.90
CA VAL A 88 0.69 -13.76 3.67
C VAL A 88 0.79 -15.17 4.23
N SER A 89 0.28 -15.40 5.44
CA SER A 89 0.17 -16.71 6.08
C SER A 89 -1.30 -17.14 6.17
N GLY A 90 -1.56 -18.45 6.23
CA GLY A 90 -2.91 -18.96 6.54
C GLY A 90 -3.96 -18.73 5.45
N VAL A 91 -3.56 -18.75 4.17
CA VAL A 91 -4.48 -18.60 3.04
C VAL A 91 -5.47 -19.79 3.03
N PRO A 92 -6.80 -19.55 3.04
CA PRO A 92 -7.80 -20.58 3.36
C PRO A 92 -8.12 -21.56 2.24
N ASN A 93 -7.92 -21.19 0.97
CA ASN A 93 -8.38 -21.98 -0.17
C ASN A 93 -7.56 -21.74 -1.45
N ASP A 94 -7.72 -22.63 -2.43
CA ASP A 94 -7.03 -22.52 -3.73
C ASP A 94 -7.67 -21.46 -4.64
N SER A 95 -8.94 -21.11 -4.44
CA SER A 95 -9.62 -20.11 -5.27
C SER A 95 -9.03 -18.70 -5.12
N ILE A 96 -8.57 -18.32 -3.92
CA ILE A 96 -7.91 -17.04 -3.71
C ILE A 96 -6.49 -17.05 -4.31
N LEU A 97 -5.81 -18.21 -4.33
CA LEU A 97 -4.52 -18.34 -5.00
C LEU A 97 -4.67 -18.14 -6.51
N SER A 98 -5.70 -18.73 -7.13
CA SER A 98 -6.02 -18.47 -8.54
C SER A 98 -6.32 -16.99 -8.80
N PHE A 99 -7.10 -16.34 -7.92
CA PHE A 99 -7.40 -14.91 -8.04
C PHE A 99 -6.16 -14.01 -7.90
N ILE A 100 -5.15 -14.41 -7.14
CA ILE A 100 -3.88 -13.67 -7.01
C ILE A 100 -3.00 -13.87 -8.26
N ALA A 101 -3.10 -15.03 -8.90
CA ALA A 101 -2.29 -15.40 -10.06
C ALA A 101 -2.80 -14.82 -11.40
N ASP A 102 -4.09 -14.47 -11.47
CA ASP A 102 -4.75 -13.82 -12.62
C ASP A 102 -4.43 -12.31 -12.71
#